data_AF-A0A8S9UE68-F1
#
_entry.id   AF-A0A8S9UE68-F1
#
_cell.length_a   1.000
_cell.length_b   1.000
_cell.length_c   1.000
_cell.angle_alpha   90.00
_cell.angle_beta   90.00
_cell.angle_gamma   90.00
#
_symmetry.space_group_name_H-M   'P 1'
#
loop_
_entity.id
_entity.type
_entity.pdbx_description
1 polymer ?
#
loop_
_entity_poly.entity_id
_entity_poly.type
_entity_poly.pdbx_seq_one_letter_code
_entity_poly.pdbx_strand_id
1 'polypeptide(L)'
;MKVLAEADVGVMSPSFCEPKEPDRKRIVVNACKAFASTKSKLIGPLNDDGAYWVAFFIDVGGRVCRLFDPNIIYAKSKASIREVVEPLLPVNTELTYDNYKSCLQQDSDNYGLWCLIVVV
;
A
#
# COMPACT_ATOMS: atom_id res chain seq x y z
N MET A 1 4.52 3.61 -32.55
CA MET A 1 3.80 3.53 -31.25
C MET A 1 4.73 2.80 -30.29
N LYS A 2 5.34 3.51 -29.33
CA LYS A 2 6.24 2.89 -28.35
C LYS A 2 5.33 2.20 -27.32
N VAL A 3 5.30 0.88 -27.33
CA VAL A 3 4.70 0.12 -26.22
C VAL A 3 5.57 0.43 -25.01
N LEU A 4 5.07 1.25 -24.10
CA LEU A 4 5.67 1.39 -22.78
C LEU A 4 5.64 -0.02 -22.18
N ALA A 5 6.80 -0.58 -21.86
CA ALA A 5 6.85 -1.84 -21.15
C ALA A 5 5.94 -1.70 -19.92
N GLU A 6 4.90 -2.53 -19.84
CA GLU A 6 3.98 -2.51 -18.71
C GLU A 6 4.81 -2.58 -17.44
N ALA A 7 4.68 -1.57 -16.58
CA ALA A 7 5.28 -1.64 -15.28
C ALA A 7 4.59 -2.80 -14.55
N ASP A 8 5.35 -3.83 -14.18
CA ASP A 8 4.82 -5.00 -13.49
C ASP A 8 4.44 -4.57 -12.06
N VAL A 9 3.17 -4.17 -11.87
CA VAL A 9 2.64 -3.71 -10.57
C VAL A 9 2.12 -4.91 -9.79
N GLY A 10 2.53 -5.00 -8.52
CA GLY A 10 1.97 -5.93 -7.56
C GLY A 10 0.77 -5.28 -6.86
N VAL A 11 -0.39 -5.94 -6.90
CA VAL A 11 -1.59 -5.45 -6.21
C VAL A 11 -1.79 -6.24 -4.93
N MET A 12 -1.80 -5.55 -3.79
CA MET A 12 -2.01 -6.15 -2.48
C MET A 12 -3.51 -6.30 -2.20
N SER A 13 -3.90 -7.47 -1.69
CA SER A 13 -5.27 -7.67 -1.23
C SER A 13 -5.50 -6.96 0.11
N PRO A 14 -6.65 -6.25 0.28
CA PRO A 14 -7.04 -5.66 1.56
C PRO A 14 -7.15 -6.68 2.70
N SER A 15 -7.42 -7.95 2.38
CA SER A 15 -7.54 -9.06 3.35
C SER A 15 -6.26 -9.33 4.14
N PHE A 16 -5.15 -8.73 3.72
CA PHE A 16 -3.85 -8.81 4.39
C PHE A 16 -3.80 -8.06 5.72
N CYS A 17 -4.55 -6.97 5.86
CA CYS A 17 -4.56 -6.16 7.08
C CYS A 17 -5.58 -6.65 8.13
N GLU A 18 -6.41 -7.65 7.80
CA GLU A 18 -7.32 -8.25 8.77
C GLU A 18 -6.54 -8.82 9.96
N PRO A 19 -7.09 -8.75 11.20
CA PRO A 19 -6.47 -9.32 12.40
C PRO A 19 -6.48 -10.85 12.28
N LYS A 20 -5.44 -11.36 11.63
CA LYS A 20 -5.10 -12.76 11.50
C LYS A 20 -3.67 -12.94 11.99
N GLU A 21 -3.35 -14.13 12.48
CA GLU A 21 -2.01 -14.50 12.93
C GLU A 21 -0.94 -14.08 11.91
N PRO A 22 0.26 -13.64 12.36
CA PRO A 22 1.33 -13.14 11.48
C PRO A 22 1.64 -14.04 10.27
N ASP A 23 1.54 -15.36 10.44
CA ASP A 23 1.77 -16.34 9.39
C ASP A 23 0.72 -16.28 8.28
N ARG A 24 -0.54 -15.97 8.62
CA ARG A 24 -1.64 -15.85 7.66
C ARG A 24 -1.50 -14.58 6.82
N LYS A 25 -0.98 -13.50 7.39
CA LYS A 25 -0.64 -12.27 6.66
C LYS A 25 0.41 -12.58 5.57
N ARG A 26 1.49 -13.28 5.93
CA ARG A 26 2.52 -13.73 4.97
C ARG A 26 1.96 -14.64 3.87
N ILE A 27 1.06 -15.57 4.22
CA ILE A 27 0.42 -16.46 3.25
C ILE A 27 -0.43 -15.69 2.23
N VAL A 28 -1.27 -14.74 2.68
CA VAL A 28 -2.13 -13.93 1.79
C VAL A 28 -1.27 -13.10 0.84
N VAL A 29 -0.20 -12.50 1.33
CA VAL A 29 0.72 -11.74 0.49
C VAL A 29 1.43 -12.60 -0.54
N ASN A 30 1.96 -13.75 -0.14
CA ASN A 30 2.63 -14.67 -1.05
C ASN A 30 1.66 -15.23 -2.11
N ALA A 31 0.40 -15.50 -1.74
CA ALA A 31 -0.62 -15.98 -2.65
C ALA A 31 -0.95 -14.96 -3.76
N CYS A 32 -0.93 -13.66 -3.44
CA CYS A 32 -1.18 -12.59 -4.42
C CYS A 32 0.02 -12.26 -5.31
N LYS A 33 1.21 -12.85 -5.05
CA LYS A 33 2.47 -12.56 -5.77
C LYS A 33 2.80 -11.06 -5.87
N ALA A 34 2.25 -10.23 -5.00
CA ALA A 34 2.42 -8.79 -5.06
C ALA A 34 3.91 -8.41 -4.93
N PHE A 35 4.66 -9.17 -4.12
CA PHE A 35 6.08 -8.97 -3.85
C PHE A 35 7.00 -9.88 -4.67
N ALA A 36 6.51 -10.45 -5.76
CA ALA A 36 7.37 -11.20 -6.66
C ALA A 36 8.53 -10.30 -7.12
N SER A 37 9.74 -10.85 -7.26
CA SER A 37 10.93 -10.08 -7.62
C SER A 37 10.86 -9.39 -8.99
N THR A 38 9.88 -9.77 -9.83
CA THR A 38 9.59 -9.11 -11.11
C THR A 38 8.83 -7.79 -10.94
N LYS A 39 8.22 -7.57 -9.77
CA LYS A 39 7.38 -6.41 -9.47
C LYS A 39 8.24 -5.24 -9.02
N SER A 40 8.29 -4.20 -9.84
CA SER A 40 9.03 -2.97 -9.53
C SER A 40 8.20 -1.95 -8.76
N LYS A 41 6.88 -2.14 -8.73
CA LYS A 41 5.92 -1.25 -8.07
C LYS A 41 4.89 -2.07 -7.30
N LEU A 42 4.39 -1.50 -6.20
CA LEU A 42 3.32 -2.09 -5.39
C LEU A 42 2.23 -1.07 -5.16
N ILE A 43 0.98 -1.53 -5.19
CA ILE A 43 -0.17 -0.76 -4.73
C ILE A 43 -0.99 -1.59 -3.77
N GLY A 44 -1.57 -0.94 -2.77
CA GLY A 44 -2.40 -1.65 -1.81
C GLY A 44 -3.27 -0.74 -0.98
N PRO A 45 -4.49 -1.17 -0.66
CA PRO A 45 -5.24 -0.61 0.45
C PRO A 45 -4.73 -1.20 1.77
N LEU A 46 -4.78 -0.40 2.83
CA LEU A 46 -4.62 -0.84 4.21
C LEU A 46 -5.87 -0.45 4.99
N ASN A 47 -6.43 -1.43 5.68
CA ASN A 47 -7.55 -1.23 6.59
C ASN A 47 -7.01 -1.13 8.01
N ASP A 48 -7.22 0.02 8.63
CA ASP A 48 -6.87 0.29 10.01
C ASP A 48 -8.06 -0.08 10.91
N ASP A 49 -7.95 -1.23 11.59
CA ASP A 49 -8.89 -1.76 12.58
C ASP A 49 -10.38 -1.78 12.17
N GLY A 50 -10.68 -2.03 10.90
CA GLY A 50 -12.06 -2.14 10.39
C GLY A 50 -12.75 -0.79 10.16
N ALA A 51 -12.14 0.32 10.58
CA ALA A 51 -12.80 1.63 10.61
C ALA A 51 -12.36 2.54 9.45
N TYR A 52 -11.11 2.39 9.00
CA TYR A 52 -10.48 3.39 8.14
C TYR A 52 -9.66 2.76 7.04
N TRP A 53 -9.75 3.33 5.83
CA TRP A 53 -8.99 2.88 4.66
C TRP A 53 -7.96 3.93 4.28
N VAL A 54 -6.71 3.49 4.19
CA VAL A 54 -5.63 4.21 3.51
C VAL A 54 -5.18 3.43 2.30
N ALA A 55 -4.44 4.10 1.43
CA ALA A 55 -3.78 3.40 0.36
C ALA A 55 -2.38 3.89 0.13
N PHE A 56 -1.56 3.02 -0.43
CA PHE A 56 -0.16 3.30 -0.67
C PHE A 56 0.23 2.86 -2.07
N PHE A 57 1.21 3.58 -2.60
CA PHE A 57 1.97 3.22 -3.78
C PHE A 57 3.44 3.15 -3.39
N ILE A 58 4.12 2.06 -3.70
CA ILE A 58 5.56 1.90 -3.47
C ILE A 58 6.26 1.73 -4.81
N ASP A 59 7.25 2.58 -5.05
CA ASP A 59 8.30 2.33 -6.03
C ASP A 59 9.44 1.60 -5.31
N VAL A 60 9.63 0.32 -5.62
CA VAL A 60 10.63 -0.53 -4.94
C VAL A 60 12.05 -0.09 -5.32
N GLY A 61 12.26 0.28 -6.59
CA GLY A 61 13.56 0.73 -7.08
C GLY A 61 13.92 2.13 -6.57
N GLY A 62 12.93 3.03 -6.55
CA GLY A 62 13.05 4.37 -5.98
C GLY A 62 13.09 4.41 -4.46
N ARG A 63 12.65 3.32 -3.78
CA ARG A 63 12.48 3.24 -2.32
C ARG A 63 11.60 4.35 -1.76
N VAL A 64 10.52 4.66 -2.48
CA VAL A 64 9.56 5.69 -2.11
C VAL A 64 8.21 5.03 -1.88
N CYS A 65 7.62 5.30 -0.72
CA CYS A 65 6.22 5.02 -0.40
C CYS A 65 5.43 6.33 -0.46
N ARG A 66 4.56 6.45 -1.46
CA ARG A 66 3.54 7.48 -1.48
C ARG A 66 2.33 6.96 -0.71
N LEU A 67 2.06 7.58 0.42
CA LEU A 67 0.95 7.22 1.29
C LEU A 67 -0.19 8.23 1.11
N PHE A 68 -1.37 7.70 0.85
CA PHE A 68 -2.60 8.45 0.77
C PHE A 68 -3.47 8.13 2.00
N ASP A 69 -3.70 9.16 2.80
CA ASP A 69 -4.46 9.11 4.05
C ASP A 69 -5.56 10.18 4.01
N PRO A 70 -6.79 9.83 3.59
CA PRO A 70 -7.90 10.79 3.50
C PRO A 70 -8.29 11.49 4.82
N ASN A 71 -7.92 10.95 5.99
CA ASN A 71 -8.18 11.50 7.34
C ASN A 71 -6.95 12.16 8.01
N ILE A 72 -5.83 12.33 7.30
CA ILE A 72 -4.63 13.05 7.78
C ILE A 72 -3.92 12.33 8.96
N ILE A 73 -4.24 11.08 9.30
CA ILE A 73 -3.56 10.32 10.39
C ILE A 73 -2.26 9.65 9.87
N TYR A 74 -1.49 10.41 9.11
CA TYR A 74 -0.32 9.95 8.36
C TYR A 74 0.70 9.20 9.24
N ALA A 75 0.90 9.63 10.49
CA ALA A 75 1.86 9.00 11.39
C ALA A 75 1.47 7.55 11.75
N LYS A 76 0.18 7.29 11.99
CA LYS A 76 -0.32 5.94 12.32
C LYS A 76 -0.23 5.05 11.09
N SER A 77 -0.74 5.52 9.96
CA SER A 77 -0.72 4.82 8.68
C SER A 77 0.71 4.49 8.22
N LYS A 78 1.65 5.42 8.38
CA LYS A 78 3.08 5.20 8.15
C LYS A 78 3.63 4.07 9.02
N ALA A 79 3.31 4.06 10.32
CA ALA A 79 3.76 3.01 11.23
C ALA A 79 3.24 1.63 10.81
N SER A 80 1.97 1.52 10.41
CA SER A 80 1.39 0.26 9.92
C SER A 80 2.07 -0.25 8.65
N ILE A 81 2.41 0.64 7.70
CA ILE A 81 3.16 0.23 6.50
C ILE A 81 4.58 -0.24 6.87
N ARG A 82 5.25 0.43 7.80
CA ARG A 82 6.58 0.00 8.29
C ARG A 82 6.56 -1.35 8.97
N GLU A 83 5.54 -1.63 9.76
CA GLU A 83 5.44 -2.88 10.49
C GLU A 83 5.07 -4.05 9.57
N VAL A 84 4.17 -3.80 8.62
CA VAL A 84 3.49 -4.89 7.92
C VAL A 84 4.00 -5.07 6.48
N VAL A 85 4.30 -3.99 5.76
CA VAL A 85 4.63 -4.01 4.32
C VAL A 85 6.13 -3.99 4.09
N GLU A 86 6.88 -3.10 4.75
CA GLU A 86 8.34 -3.00 4.57
C GLU A 86 9.08 -4.33 4.79
N PRO A 87 8.75 -5.18 5.80
CA PRO A 87 9.45 -6.45 6.00
C PRO A 87 9.26 -7.47 4.89
N LEU A 88 8.31 -7.22 3.98
CA LEU A 88 8.01 -8.09 2.84
C LEU A 88 8.71 -7.61 1.55
N LEU A 89 9.32 -6.43 1.59
CA LEU A 89 10.16 -5.92 0.51
C LEU A 89 11.52 -6.64 0.48
N PRO A 90 12.24 -6.57 -0.64
CA PRO A 90 13.60 -7.10 -0.72
C PRO A 90 14.50 -6.58 0.42
N VAL A 91 15.45 -7.40 0.84
CA VAL A 91 16.39 -7.11 1.94
C VAL A 91 17.08 -5.75 1.72
N ASN A 92 17.16 -4.93 2.77
CA ASN A 92 17.72 -3.55 2.79
C ASN A 92 16.88 -2.47 2.08
N THR A 93 15.59 -2.70 1.88
CA THR A 93 14.67 -1.66 1.38
C THR A 93 14.12 -0.84 2.55
N GLU A 94 14.83 0.24 2.90
CA GLU A 94 14.27 1.29 3.77
C GLU A 94 13.52 2.30 2.89
N LEU A 95 12.23 2.54 3.18
CA LEU A 95 11.43 3.46 2.40
C LEU A 95 11.49 4.89 2.95
N THR A 96 11.61 5.82 2.02
CA THR A 96 11.20 7.20 2.23
C THR A 96 9.69 7.32 2.05
N TYR A 97 9.05 8.23 2.78
CA TYR A 97 7.60 8.36 2.78
C TYR A 97 7.15 9.75 2.37
N ASP A 98 6.31 9.77 1.34
CA ASP A 98 5.68 10.97 0.81
C ASP A 98 4.20 10.98 1.19
N ASN A 99 3.79 12.00 1.94
CA ASN A 99 2.39 12.22 2.26
C ASN A 99 1.67 12.86 1.07
N TYR A 100 0.80 12.12 0.42
CA TYR A 100 0.02 12.63 -0.71
C TYR A 100 -1.22 13.40 -0.23
N LYS A 101 -1.19 14.72 -0.38
CA LYS A 101 -2.22 15.65 0.14
C LYS A 101 -3.18 16.22 -0.91
N SER A 102 -3.16 15.71 -2.15
CA SER A 102 -3.89 16.36 -3.25
C SER A 102 -5.41 16.28 -3.12
N CYS A 103 -5.94 15.28 -2.42
CA CYS A 103 -7.38 15.05 -2.26
C CYS A 103 -7.67 14.80 -0.78
N LEU A 104 -8.49 15.64 -0.16
CA LEU A 104 -9.01 15.38 1.19
C LEU A 104 -10.48 15.01 1.05
N GLN A 105 -10.86 13.93 1.71
CA GLN A 105 -12.26 13.54 1.78
C GLN A 105 -13.01 14.53 2.68
N GLN A 106 -14.21 14.93 2.26
CA GLN A 106 -15.07 15.87 2.99
C GLN A 106 -16.30 15.19 3.60
N ASP A 107 -16.44 13.88 3.37
CA ASP A 107 -17.51 13.02 3.89
C ASP A 107 -16.92 11.94 4.81
N SER A 108 -17.76 11.17 5.49
CA SER A 108 -17.32 10.19 6.50
C SER A 108 -17.37 8.73 6.05
N ASP A 109 -17.70 8.44 4.79
CA ASP A 109 -18.02 7.08 4.33
C ASP A 109 -17.32 6.65 3.02
N ASN A 110 -16.66 7.55 2.29
CA ASN A 110 -16.03 7.25 1.00
C ASN A 110 -14.53 6.92 1.04
N TYR A 111 -13.96 6.57 2.21
CA TYR A 111 -12.50 6.33 2.36
C TYR A 111 -11.98 5.28 1.39
N GLY A 112 -12.72 4.18 1.22
CA GLY A 112 -12.37 3.12 0.27
C GLY A 112 -12.42 3.56 -1.18
N LEU A 113 -13.38 4.42 -1.56
CA LEU A 113 -13.49 4.93 -2.92
C LEU A 113 -12.32 5.85 -3.27
N TRP A 114 -11.93 6.74 -2.34
CA TRP A 114 -10.77 7.60 -2.53
C TRP A 114 -9.47 6.81 -2.66
N CYS A 115 -9.33 5.70 -1.90
CA CYS A 115 -8.22 4.77 -2.04
C CYS A 115 -8.15 4.12 -3.43
N LEU A 116 -9.28 3.88 -4.09
CA LEU A 116 -9.30 3.34 -5.46
C LEU A 116 -8.94 4.39 -6.51
N ILE A 117 -9.35 5.66 -6.32
CA ILE A 117 -9.14 6.71 -7.32
C ILE A 117 -7.70 7.23 -7.31
N VAL A 118 -7.06 7.33 -6.13
CA VAL A 118 -5.75 8.00 -6.00
C VAL A 118 -4.57 7.12 -6.42
N VAL A 119 -4.77 5.80 -6.45
CA VAL A 119 -3.68 4.81 -6.53
C VAL A 119 -3.66 4.07 -7.86
N VAL A 120 -4.63 4.36 -8.74
CA VAL A 120 -4.77 3.81 -10.11
C VAL A 120 -4.20 4.77 -11.14
#